data_AF-A0A6J2W391-F1
#
_entry.id   AF-A0A6J2W391-F1
#
_cell.length_a   1.000
_cell.length_b   1.000
_cell.length_c   1.000
_cell.angle_alpha   90.00
_cell.angle_beta   90.00
_cell.angle_gamma   90.00
#
_symmetry.space_group_name_H-M   'P 1'
#
loop_
_entity.id
_entity.type
_entity.pdbx_description
1 polymer ?
#
loop_
_entity_poly.entity_id
_entity_poly.type
_entity_poly.pdbx_seq_one_letter_code
_entity_poly.pdbx_strand_id
1 'polypeptide(L)'
;MTGMILSRIKPAVGGEATASVEKKRKNKSKKIPRVEDYLSQRDYLGALTLLEFQRNGGVSEENADLWIGYCAFHLGDHKRAMEEYRALALKAECPREVWVYLGCSLFFLGLYKEAEEAALKGPKCQLQNRLLFHLAHKFNDEKKLMGFHQNLEDVTEDQLSLASIHYMRSHYQEAIDIYKRILLQNRDYLALNVYVALCYYKLDYYDVSQEVLAVYLQSVPDSTIALNLKACNHFRLYNGKAAEAELKNLIDISSSSFEFAKELIRHNLVVFRGGEGALQVLPPLIDVIPEARLNLVIYYLRQDDVKEAYSLIKDLEPTTPQEYILKGVVNAALGQEIGSRDHLKIAQQFFQLVGGSASECDTIPGRQCMASCFFLLKQFEDVLIYLNSVKSYFFNDDTFNFNYAQAKAAVGNYKEAEEVFLLIQSEKIKSDYVYLSWLARCYIMNQKARLAWELYLKMETSSESFSLLQLIANDCYKMGQFFYAAKAFDALERLDPCPEYWEGKRGACVGIFQLILAGRESREVLKEVVPMLRSTGNPQVEYIIRIMKKWAKDNRFTLLQH
;
A
#
# COMPACT_ATOMS: atom_id res chain seq x y z
N MET A 1 1.14 3.80 11.20
CA MET A 1 0.83 3.36 12.59
C MET A 1 1.74 2.26 13.12
N THR A 2 2.70 1.73 12.35
CA THR A 2 3.55 0.60 12.79
C THR A 2 4.87 1.02 13.44
N GLY A 3 5.33 2.25 13.22
CA GLY A 3 6.50 2.78 13.93
C GLY A 3 6.08 3.72 15.04
N MET A 4 6.47 3.35 16.25
CA MET A 4 6.87 4.29 17.31
C MET A 4 5.94 5.50 17.54
N ILE A 5 5.16 5.43 18.63
CA ILE A 5 4.71 6.63 19.36
C ILE A 5 5.95 7.27 20.04
N LEU A 6 6.99 7.59 19.27
CA LEU A 6 8.17 8.30 19.70
C LEU A 6 8.33 9.48 18.75
N SER A 7 7.96 10.65 19.24
CA SER A 7 8.25 11.93 18.59
C SER A 7 9.75 12.00 18.32
N ARG A 8 10.16 11.96 17.05
CA ARG A 8 11.51 12.32 16.62
C ARG A 8 11.48 13.76 16.13
N ILE A 9 11.58 14.71 17.06
CA ILE A 9 11.68 16.13 16.74
C ILE A 9 13.11 16.44 16.28
N LYS A 10 13.27 17.02 15.09
CA LYS A 10 14.50 17.76 14.71
C LYS A 10 14.52 19.09 15.48
N PRO A 11 15.68 19.54 15.99
CA PRO A 11 15.75 20.76 16.80
C PRO A 11 15.45 22.00 15.95
N ALA A 12 14.37 22.71 16.27
CA ALA A 12 14.08 24.03 15.71
C ALA A 12 14.11 25.09 16.81
N VAL A 13 14.81 26.19 16.50
CA VAL A 13 15.10 27.32 17.37
C VAL A 13 13.88 28.23 17.47
N GLY A 14 13.57 28.61 18.72
CA GLY A 14 12.83 29.78 19.21
C GLY A 14 11.85 30.52 18.29
N GLY A 15 10.59 30.57 18.70
CA GLY A 15 9.62 31.58 18.28
C GLY A 15 8.68 31.92 19.43
N GLU A 16 8.81 33.13 19.98
CA GLU A 16 7.94 33.68 21.02
C GLU A 16 6.52 33.90 20.47
N ALA A 17 5.51 33.40 21.18
CA ALA A 17 4.11 33.71 20.93
C ALA A 17 3.51 34.49 22.11
N THR A 18 3.07 35.71 21.82
CA THR A 18 2.32 36.58 22.72
C THR A 18 0.84 36.15 22.73
N ALA A 19 0.29 35.84 23.89
CA ALA A 19 -1.13 35.57 24.07
C ALA A 19 -1.75 36.60 25.01
N SER A 20 -2.72 37.36 24.50
CA SER A 20 -3.60 38.24 25.26
C SER A 20 -5.02 37.70 25.22
N VAL A 21 -5.55 37.23 26.35
CA VAL A 21 -7.00 37.08 26.58
C VAL A 21 -7.32 37.36 28.05
N GLU A 22 -7.95 38.51 28.29
CA GLU A 22 -8.60 38.85 29.55
C GLU A 22 -9.89 38.03 29.72
N LYS A 23 -10.09 37.40 30.90
CA LYS A 23 -11.42 37.13 31.45
C LYS A 23 -11.42 37.04 32.99
N LYS A 24 -12.09 38.04 33.58
CA LYS A 24 -12.66 38.23 34.93
C LYS A 24 -12.44 37.12 35.98
N ARG A 25 -11.62 37.44 37.00
CA ARG A 25 -11.48 36.68 38.26
C ARG A 25 -12.46 37.20 39.32
N LYS A 26 -13.32 36.31 39.85
CA LYS A 26 -14.00 36.50 41.15
C LYS A 26 -13.06 36.05 42.28
N ASN A 27 -12.92 36.89 43.30
CA ASN A 27 -12.11 36.67 44.50
C ASN A 27 -12.65 35.50 45.34
N LYS A 28 -11.89 34.40 45.38
CA LYS A 28 -11.73 33.54 46.56
C LYS A 28 -10.26 33.66 46.96
N SER A 29 -9.96 33.76 48.25
CA SER A 29 -8.58 33.84 48.77
C SER A 29 -7.72 32.74 48.16
N LYS A 30 -6.87 33.09 47.20
CA LYS A 30 -6.09 32.13 46.43
C LYS A 30 -4.93 31.63 47.28
N LYS A 31 -5.03 30.39 47.77
CA LYS A 31 -3.84 29.62 48.11
C LYS A 31 -2.98 29.58 46.84
N ILE A 32 -1.69 29.88 46.98
CA ILE A 32 -0.72 29.74 45.91
C ILE A 32 -0.73 28.25 45.52
N PRO A 33 -1.06 27.90 44.26
CA PRO A 33 -1.07 26.51 43.81
C PRO A 33 0.31 25.90 44.02
N ARG A 34 0.36 24.67 44.54
CA ARG A 34 1.62 23.95 44.72
C ARG A 34 1.93 23.09 43.50
N VAL A 35 3.19 22.67 43.37
CA VAL A 35 3.62 21.78 42.27
C VAL A 35 2.80 20.49 42.27
N GLU A 36 2.48 19.94 43.44
CA GLU A 36 1.68 18.71 43.57
C GLU A 36 0.23 18.89 43.07
N ASP A 37 -0.34 20.09 43.20
CA ASP A 37 -1.69 20.37 42.71
C ASP A 37 -1.74 20.27 41.18
N TYR A 38 -0.68 20.73 40.49
CA TYR A 38 -0.55 20.60 39.05
C TYR A 38 -0.24 19.15 38.62
N LEU A 39 0.67 18.47 39.31
CA LEU A 39 1.05 17.08 39.01
C LEU A 39 -0.13 16.11 39.18
N SER A 40 -0.93 16.26 40.24
CA SER A 40 -2.13 15.44 40.46
C SER A 40 -3.20 15.62 39.36
N GLN A 41 -3.25 16.80 38.75
CA GLN A 41 -4.10 17.11 37.60
C GLN A 41 -3.45 16.75 36.26
N ARG A 42 -2.21 16.24 36.27
CA ARG A 42 -1.38 16.00 35.08
C ARG A 42 -1.14 17.26 34.23
N ASP A 43 -1.24 18.44 34.84
CA ASP A 43 -0.89 19.71 34.22
C ASP A 43 0.62 19.93 34.32
N TYR A 44 1.37 19.16 33.53
CA TYR A 44 2.84 19.21 33.53
C TYR A 44 3.37 20.56 33.04
N LEU A 45 2.63 21.29 32.20
CA LEU A 45 3.01 22.62 31.72
C LEU A 45 2.88 23.66 32.84
N GLY A 46 1.78 23.62 33.58
CA GLY A 46 1.59 24.45 34.77
C GLY A 46 2.65 24.16 35.85
N ALA A 47 2.92 22.89 36.12
CA ALA A 47 3.98 22.47 37.04
C ALA A 47 5.36 22.97 36.60
N LEU A 48 5.71 22.77 35.32
CA LEU A 48 7.00 23.20 34.76
C LEU A 48 7.18 24.72 34.86
N THR A 49 6.15 25.49 34.51
CA THR A 49 6.18 26.96 34.56
C THR A 49 6.37 27.46 35.98
N LEU A 50 5.70 26.82 36.95
CA LEU A 50 5.86 27.16 38.37
C LEU A 50 7.28 26.87 38.86
N LEU A 51 7.81 25.68 38.55
CA LEU A 51 9.15 25.25 38.93
C LEU A 51 10.23 26.16 38.34
N GLU A 52 10.10 26.57 37.07
CA GLU A 52 11.01 27.52 36.44
C GLU A 52 10.97 28.89 37.12
N PHE A 53 9.77 29.38 37.44
CA PHE A 53 9.60 30.65 38.13
C PHE A 53 10.27 30.63 39.51
N GLN A 54 10.11 29.54 40.27
CA GLN A 54 10.75 29.35 41.56
C GLN A 54 12.28 29.24 41.43
N ARG A 55 12.77 28.49 40.44
CA ARG A 55 14.20 28.35 40.11
C ARG A 55 14.86 29.69 39.79
N ASN A 56 14.20 30.51 38.97
CA ASN A 56 14.68 31.86 38.61
C ASN A 56 14.53 32.87 39.76
N GLY A 57 13.55 32.67 40.64
CA GLY A 57 13.32 33.48 41.84
C GLY A 57 14.22 33.12 43.03
N GLY A 58 15.14 32.16 42.88
CA GLY A 58 16.06 31.73 43.94
C GLY A 58 15.40 30.92 45.07
N VAL A 59 14.19 30.42 44.86
CA VAL A 59 13.49 29.55 45.82
C VAL A 59 13.92 28.11 45.55
N SER A 60 14.68 27.52 46.47
CA SER A 60 15.14 26.14 46.37
C SER A 60 14.06 25.18 46.88
N GLU A 61 13.22 24.68 45.97
CA GLU A 61 12.36 23.54 46.25
C GLU A 61 13.18 22.24 46.17
N GLU A 62 12.95 21.33 47.11
CA GLU A 62 13.67 20.06 47.15
C GLU A 62 13.39 19.27 45.86
N ASN A 63 14.43 18.77 45.20
CA ASN A 63 14.31 18.03 43.94
C ASN A 63 13.66 18.83 42.78
N ALA A 64 13.67 20.17 42.81
CA ALA A 64 13.08 20.99 41.74
C ALA A 64 13.57 20.60 40.34
N ASP A 65 14.89 20.41 40.17
CA ASP A 65 15.49 19.99 38.89
C ASP A 65 14.98 18.62 38.41
N LEU A 66 14.72 17.67 39.34
CA LEU A 66 14.16 16.36 39.01
C LEU A 66 12.71 16.48 38.52
N TRP A 67 11.92 17.34 39.17
CA TRP A 67 10.55 17.62 38.75
C TRP A 67 10.48 18.37 37.43
N ILE A 68 11.43 19.26 37.15
CA ILE A 68 11.57 19.93 35.84
C ILE A 68 11.84 18.88 34.75
N GLY A 69 12.81 18.00 34.97
CA GLY A 69 13.09 16.89 34.04
C GLY A 69 11.88 15.99 33.85
N TYR A 70 11.16 15.65 34.93
CA TYR A 70 9.97 14.83 34.90
C TYR A 70 8.84 15.48 34.09
N CYS A 71 8.53 16.76 34.35
CA CYS A 71 7.51 17.49 33.61
C CYS A 71 7.87 17.63 32.14
N ALA A 72 9.14 17.96 31.83
CA ALA A 72 9.63 18.03 30.45
C ALA A 72 9.47 16.68 29.73
N PHE A 73 9.81 15.57 30.38
CA PHE A 73 9.65 14.23 29.82
C PHE A 73 8.18 13.90 29.52
N HIS A 74 7.27 14.21 30.45
CA HIS A 74 5.84 13.94 30.28
C HIS A 74 5.14 14.87 29.29
N LEU A 75 5.69 16.06 29.02
CA LEU A 75 5.27 16.94 27.92
C LEU A 75 5.79 16.47 26.55
N GLY A 76 6.66 15.46 26.50
CA GLY A 76 7.29 14.96 25.28
C GLY A 76 8.53 15.75 24.85
N ASP A 77 8.97 16.74 25.63
CA ASP A 77 10.24 17.45 25.41
C ASP A 77 11.42 16.64 25.98
N HIS A 78 11.67 15.51 25.33
CA HIS A 78 12.72 14.57 25.73
C HIS A 78 14.13 15.17 25.62
N LYS A 79 14.31 16.17 24.75
CA LYS A 79 15.58 16.90 24.62
C LYS A 79 15.86 17.70 25.88
N ARG A 80 14.89 18.49 26.32
CA ARG A 80 15.00 19.24 27.56
C ARG A 80 15.15 18.33 28.77
N ALA A 81 14.36 17.26 28.86
CA ALA A 81 14.49 16.27 29.93
C ALA A 81 15.91 15.67 29.99
N MET A 82 16.48 15.31 28.83
CA MET A 82 17.85 14.82 28.71
C MET A 82 18.88 15.85 29.21
N GLU A 83 18.74 17.11 28.83
CA GLU A 83 19.66 18.20 29.24
C GLU A 83 19.63 18.40 30.77
N GLU A 84 18.43 18.45 31.37
CA GLU A 84 18.25 18.60 32.81
C GLU A 84 18.81 17.39 33.59
N TYR A 85 18.52 16.15 33.16
CA TYR A 85 19.07 14.95 33.79
C TYR A 85 20.59 14.82 33.59
N ARG A 86 21.12 15.25 32.44
CA ARG A 86 22.57 15.27 32.20
C ARG A 86 23.27 16.28 33.11
N ALA A 87 22.68 17.47 33.30
CA ALA A 87 23.20 18.46 34.23
C ALA A 87 23.19 17.96 35.68
N LEU A 88 22.12 17.26 36.09
CA LEU A 88 22.05 16.61 37.39
C LEU A 88 23.10 15.52 37.58
N ALA A 89 23.32 14.69 36.56
CA ALA A 89 24.30 13.61 36.60
C ALA A 89 25.77 14.08 36.78
N LEU A 90 26.05 15.36 36.52
CA LEU A 90 27.36 15.98 36.73
C LEU A 90 27.59 16.48 38.18
N LYS A 91 26.53 16.58 39.00
CA LYS A 91 26.63 17.02 40.39
C LYS A 91 27.18 15.87 41.28
N ALA A 92 28.04 16.21 42.25
CA ALA A 92 28.69 15.22 43.13
C ALA A 92 27.70 14.43 44.02
N GLU A 93 26.55 15.04 44.36
CA GLU A 93 25.48 14.44 45.17
C GLU A 93 24.27 14.01 44.31
N CYS A 94 24.52 13.50 43.10
CA CYS A 94 23.45 13.05 42.22
C CYS A 94 22.88 11.69 42.67
N PRO A 95 21.54 11.55 42.82
CA PRO A 95 20.89 10.24 42.98
C PRO A 95 21.23 9.33 41.80
N ARG A 96 21.52 8.05 42.07
CA ARG A 96 21.95 7.14 40.99
C ARG A 96 20.84 6.87 39.97
N GLU A 97 19.59 7.01 40.39
CA GLU A 97 18.37 6.84 39.59
C GLU A 97 18.33 7.80 38.40
N VAL A 98 18.94 8.99 38.51
CA VAL A 98 19.01 9.99 37.44
C VAL A 98 19.65 9.44 36.17
N TRP A 99 20.62 8.54 36.30
CA TRP A 99 21.23 7.86 35.16
C TRP A 99 20.23 7.02 34.36
N VAL A 100 19.24 6.41 35.03
CA VAL A 100 18.18 5.65 34.38
C VAL A 100 17.19 6.60 33.70
N TYR A 101 16.83 7.74 34.33
CA TYR A 101 15.96 8.76 33.72
C TYR A 101 16.61 9.42 32.50
N LEU A 102 17.91 9.68 32.57
CA LEU A 102 18.72 10.12 31.44
C LEU A 102 18.69 9.07 30.31
N GLY A 103 18.89 7.80 30.66
CA GLY A 103 18.79 6.67 29.71
C GLY A 103 17.43 6.61 29.02
N CYS A 104 16.32 6.79 29.75
CA CYS A 104 14.98 6.87 29.19
C CYS A 104 14.86 8.06 28.22
N SER A 105 15.34 9.24 28.61
CA SER A 105 15.27 10.43 27.73
C SER A 105 16.06 10.23 26.43
N LEU A 106 17.27 9.66 26.52
CA LEU A 106 18.10 9.30 25.37
C LEU A 106 17.44 8.25 24.46
N PHE A 107 16.76 7.26 25.04
CA PHE A 107 16.02 6.25 24.30
C PHE A 107 14.91 6.88 23.44
N PHE A 108 14.13 7.81 24.01
CA PHE A 108 13.06 8.50 23.28
C PHE A 108 13.61 9.44 22.18
N LEU A 109 14.85 9.94 22.33
CA LEU A 109 15.57 10.69 21.29
C LEU A 109 16.21 9.80 20.21
N GLY A 110 16.13 8.47 20.34
CA GLY A 110 16.74 7.52 19.41
C GLY A 110 18.25 7.32 19.59
N LEU A 111 18.85 7.88 20.64
CA LEU A 111 20.26 7.74 20.97
C LEU A 111 20.51 6.44 21.76
N TYR A 112 20.23 5.29 21.12
CA TYR A 112 20.14 4.01 21.82
C TYR A 112 21.45 3.56 22.49
N LYS A 113 22.61 3.83 21.88
CA LYS A 113 23.91 3.46 22.47
C LYS A 113 24.19 4.26 23.75
N GLU A 114 23.99 5.57 23.68
CA GLU A 114 24.13 6.47 24.84
C GLU A 114 23.11 6.12 25.94
N ALA A 115 21.90 5.71 25.54
CA ALA A 115 20.88 5.25 26.48
C ALA A 115 21.31 3.98 27.23
N GLU A 116 21.91 2.99 26.56
CA GLU A 116 22.45 1.78 27.21
C GLU A 116 23.58 2.13 28.18
N GLU A 117 24.53 2.97 27.75
CA GLU A 117 25.64 3.42 28.60
C GLU A 117 25.17 4.18 29.85
N ALA A 118 24.19 5.08 29.70
CA ALA A 118 23.60 5.80 30.81
C ALA A 118 22.86 4.84 31.76
N ALA A 119 22.03 3.95 31.22
CA ALA A 119 21.28 2.97 32.01
C ALA A 119 22.20 2.11 32.88
N LEU A 120 23.31 1.62 32.32
CA LEU A 120 24.28 0.75 33.03
C LEU A 120 25.03 1.45 34.18
N LYS A 121 25.11 2.79 34.19
CA LYS A 121 25.68 3.56 35.32
C LYS A 121 24.70 3.67 36.51
N GLY A 122 23.41 3.59 36.22
CA GLY A 122 22.33 3.64 37.20
C GLY A 122 22.25 2.40 38.11
N PRO A 123 21.40 2.43 39.14
CA PRO A 123 21.17 1.28 40.02
C PRO A 123 20.41 0.18 39.27
N LYS A 124 20.63 -1.08 39.66
CA LYS A 124 19.81 -2.19 39.17
C LYS A 124 18.41 -2.08 39.78
N CYS A 125 17.42 -1.79 38.93
CA CYS A 125 16.01 -1.67 39.33
C CYS A 125 15.09 -2.10 38.17
N GLN A 126 13.80 -2.27 38.47
CA GLN A 126 12.80 -2.67 37.46
C GLN A 126 12.77 -1.73 36.24
N LEU A 127 12.88 -0.41 36.46
CA LEU A 127 12.90 0.56 35.36
C LEU A 127 14.15 0.39 34.47
N GLN A 128 15.32 0.18 35.07
CA GLN A 128 16.54 -0.10 34.31
C GLN A 128 16.39 -1.39 33.50
N ASN A 129 15.86 -2.46 34.09
CA ASN A 129 15.64 -3.73 33.39
C ASN A 129 14.71 -3.55 32.19
N ARG A 130 13.60 -2.83 32.36
CA ARG A 130 12.68 -2.50 31.25
C ARG A 130 13.37 -1.70 30.15
N LEU A 131 14.12 -0.65 30.48
CA LEU A 131 14.87 0.13 29.49
C LEU A 131 15.86 -0.73 28.70
N LEU A 132 16.64 -1.56 29.39
CA LEU A 132 17.61 -2.46 28.76
C LEU A 132 16.93 -3.58 27.94
N PHE A 133 15.77 -4.06 28.37
CA PHE A 133 14.93 -5.00 27.62
C PHE A 133 14.50 -4.40 26.27
N HIS A 134 14.04 -3.15 26.28
CA HIS A 134 13.67 -2.42 25.07
C HIS A 134 14.88 -2.11 24.16
N LEU A 135 16.04 -1.78 24.74
CA LEU A 135 17.28 -1.55 23.99
C LEU A 135 17.80 -2.83 23.34
N ALA A 136 17.77 -3.96 24.04
CA ALA A 136 18.15 -5.26 23.49
C ALA A 136 17.32 -5.62 22.25
N HIS A 137 16.01 -5.35 22.29
CA HIS A 137 15.14 -5.50 21.12
C HIS A 137 15.55 -4.55 19.98
N LYS A 138 15.87 -3.28 20.28
CA LYS A 138 16.33 -2.32 19.25
C LYS A 138 17.65 -2.69 18.60
N PHE A 139 18.53 -3.37 19.33
CA PHE A 139 19.80 -3.87 18.80
C PHE A 139 19.69 -5.26 18.16
N ASN A 140 18.50 -5.87 18.15
CA ASN A 140 18.28 -7.23 17.66
C ASN A 140 19.16 -8.28 18.40
N ASP A 141 19.44 -8.06 19.69
CA ASP A 141 20.23 -8.94 20.54
C ASP A 141 19.32 -9.88 21.35
N GLU A 142 18.94 -11.01 20.74
CA GLU A 142 18.04 -12.00 21.34
C GLU A 142 18.58 -12.57 22.66
N LYS A 143 19.91 -12.68 22.84
CA LYS A 143 20.49 -13.22 24.08
C LYS A 143 20.26 -12.27 25.24
N LYS A 144 20.58 -10.99 25.07
CA LYS A 144 20.30 -9.96 26.09
C LYS A 144 18.80 -9.81 26.32
N LEU A 145 18.00 -9.86 25.25
CA LEU A 145 16.54 -9.74 25.32
C LEU A 145 15.94 -10.80 26.24
N MET A 146 16.31 -12.07 26.03
CA MET A 146 15.84 -13.17 26.87
C MET A 146 16.36 -13.07 28.31
N GLY A 147 17.60 -12.59 28.50
CA GLY A 147 18.14 -12.34 29.85
C GLY A 147 17.33 -11.30 30.63
N PHE A 148 16.99 -10.17 30.01
CA PHE A 148 16.17 -9.14 30.67
C PHE A 148 14.70 -9.55 30.82
N HIS A 149 14.18 -10.38 29.90
CA HIS A 149 12.83 -10.96 29.99
C HIS A 149 12.66 -11.81 31.26
N GLN A 150 13.65 -12.62 31.61
CA GLN A 150 13.62 -13.47 32.81
C GLN A 150 13.58 -12.68 34.13
N ASN A 151 13.99 -11.42 34.11
CA ASN A 151 13.99 -10.54 35.28
C ASN A 151 12.69 -9.73 35.41
N LEU A 152 11.72 -9.88 34.50
CA LEU A 152 10.43 -9.20 34.59
C LEU A 152 9.56 -9.89 35.64
N GLU A 153 8.90 -9.09 36.47
CA GLU A 153 8.01 -9.55 37.53
C GLU A 153 6.53 -9.45 37.10
N ASP A 154 5.62 -10.06 37.88
CA ASP A 154 4.17 -9.93 37.68
C ASP A 154 3.61 -8.62 38.28
N VAL A 155 4.27 -7.51 37.92
CA VAL A 155 3.84 -6.14 38.24
C VAL A 155 3.37 -5.44 36.97
N THR A 156 2.41 -4.53 37.11
CA THR A 156 1.72 -3.91 35.95
C THR A 156 2.72 -3.31 34.96
N GLU A 157 3.69 -2.55 35.45
CA GLU A 157 4.75 -1.90 34.72
C GLU A 157 5.56 -2.83 33.80
N ASP A 158 5.95 -4.00 34.33
CA ASP A 158 6.76 -4.99 33.63
C ASP A 158 5.92 -5.75 32.60
N GLN A 159 4.68 -6.09 32.95
CA GLN A 159 3.73 -6.71 32.03
C GLN A 159 3.37 -5.78 30.87
N LEU A 160 3.23 -4.47 31.10
CA LEU A 160 3.02 -3.49 30.04
C LEU A 160 4.23 -3.38 29.11
N SER A 161 5.45 -3.40 29.66
CA SER A 161 6.67 -3.48 28.85
C SER A 161 6.73 -4.77 28.02
N LEU A 162 6.39 -5.92 28.60
CA LEU A 162 6.30 -7.19 27.88
C LEU A 162 5.28 -7.14 26.74
N ALA A 163 4.07 -6.66 26.99
CA ALA A 163 3.02 -6.52 25.98
C ALA A 163 3.45 -5.62 24.82
N SER A 164 4.17 -4.53 25.11
CA SER A 164 4.67 -3.64 24.07
C SER A 164 5.77 -4.28 23.19
N ILE A 165 6.59 -5.19 23.74
CA ILE A 165 7.56 -5.97 22.98
C ILE A 165 6.86 -7.04 22.14
N HIS A 166 5.83 -7.69 22.67
CA HIS A 166 4.97 -8.56 21.87
C HIS A 166 4.37 -7.81 20.68
N TYR A 167 3.80 -6.61 20.90
CA TYR A 167 3.29 -5.76 19.83
C TYR A 167 4.37 -5.42 18.79
N MET A 168 5.57 -5.00 19.22
CA MET A 168 6.66 -4.66 18.30
C MET A 168 7.18 -5.87 17.51
N ARG A 169 7.08 -7.08 18.05
CA ARG A 169 7.43 -8.34 17.38
C ARG A 169 6.26 -8.94 16.58
N SER A 170 5.16 -8.21 16.41
CA SER A 170 3.93 -8.67 15.75
C SER A 170 3.22 -9.85 16.43
N HIS A 171 3.52 -10.10 17.70
CA HIS A 171 2.80 -11.05 18.58
C HIS A 171 1.57 -10.37 19.19
N TYR A 172 0.64 -9.94 18.33
CA TYR A 172 -0.46 -9.07 18.74
C TYR A 172 -1.45 -9.76 19.69
N GLN A 173 -1.64 -11.07 19.57
CA GLN A 173 -2.57 -11.82 20.42
C GLN A 173 -2.05 -11.88 21.86
N GLU A 174 -0.76 -12.15 22.04
CA GLU A 174 -0.08 -12.19 23.33
C GLU A 174 -0.12 -10.80 24.00
N ALA A 175 0.05 -9.72 23.23
CA ALA A 175 -0.12 -8.37 23.75
C ALA A 175 -1.57 -8.10 24.21
N ILE A 176 -2.57 -8.51 23.42
CA ILE A 176 -4.00 -8.38 23.78
C ILE A 176 -4.31 -9.10 25.09
N ASP A 177 -3.81 -10.33 25.25
CA ASP A 177 -4.08 -11.15 26.43
C ASP A 177 -3.55 -10.47 27.70
N ILE A 178 -2.33 -9.90 27.64
CA ILE A 178 -1.75 -9.15 28.76
C ILE A 178 -2.58 -7.89 29.05
N TYR A 179 -2.89 -7.07 28.03
CA TYR A 179 -3.64 -5.83 28.23
C TYR A 179 -5.04 -6.08 28.81
N LYS A 180 -5.75 -7.10 28.32
CA LYS A 180 -7.07 -7.48 28.84
C LYS A 180 -6.98 -7.98 30.28
N ARG A 181 -5.97 -8.78 30.63
CA ARG A 181 -5.76 -9.27 32.00
C ARG A 181 -5.59 -8.10 32.98
N ILE A 182 -4.76 -7.12 32.62
CA ILE A 182 -4.54 -5.91 33.46
C ILE A 182 -5.83 -5.09 33.55
N LEU A 183 -6.57 -4.91 32.46
CA LEU A 183 -7.81 -4.14 32.42
C LEU A 183 -8.93 -4.78 33.29
N LEU A 184 -8.97 -6.11 33.36
CA LEU A 184 -9.90 -6.83 34.24
C LEU A 184 -9.60 -6.59 35.73
N GLN A 185 -8.31 -6.48 36.08
CA GLN A 185 -7.86 -6.18 37.45
C GLN A 185 -7.99 -4.70 37.81
N ASN A 186 -7.79 -3.80 36.84
CA ASN A 186 -7.75 -2.35 37.02
C ASN A 186 -8.65 -1.66 35.98
N ARG A 187 -9.95 -1.56 36.27
CA ARG A 187 -10.94 -1.01 35.32
C ARG A 187 -10.72 0.47 34.97
N ASP A 188 -10.01 1.21 35.82
CA ASP A 188 -9.72 2.63 35.61
C ASP A 188 -8.62 2.86 34.56
N TYR A 189 -7.92 1.82 34.10
CA TYR A 189 -6.86 1.92 33.09
C TYR A 189 -7.43 1.99 31.68
N LEU A 190 -8.31 2.97 31.45
CA LEU A 190 -9.08 3.13 30.21
C LEU A 190 -8.20 3.21 28.95
N ALA A 191 -6.98 3.76 29.07
CA ALA A 191 -6.04 3.87 27.96
C ALA A 191 -5.63 2.50 27.37
N LEU A 192 -5.72 1.41 28.15
CA LEU A 192 -5.44 0.06 27.65
C LEU A 192 -6.40 -0.37 26.53
N ASN A 193 -7.62 0.17 26.50
CA ASN A 193 -8.54 -0.05 25.38
C ASN A 193 -7.94 0.45 24.05
N VAL A 194 -7.19 1.56 24.05
CA VAL A 194 -6.52 2.06 22.84
C VAL A 194 -5.43 1.08 22.37
N TYR A 195 -4.65 0.51 23.29
CA TYR A 195 -3.62 -0.48 22.96
C TYR A 195 -4.21 -1.79 22.46
N VAL A 196 -5.30 -2.27 23.06
CA VAL A 196 -6.06 -3.44 22.57
C VAL A 196 -6.63 -3.15 21.17
N ALA A 197 -7.21 -1.97 20.96
CA ALA A 197 -7.73 -1.57 19.65
C ALA A 197 -6.64 -1.48 18.59
N LEU A 198 -5.43 -1.01 18.93
CA LEU A 198 -4.27 -1.01 18.03
C LEU A 198 -3.87 -2.44 17.63
N CYS A 199 -3.86 -3.38 18.57
CA CYS A 199 -3.57 -4.78 18.26
C CYS A 199 -4.63 -5.37 17.32
N TYR A 200 -5.92 -5.11 17.57
CA TYR A 200 -6.99 -5.55 16.68
C TYR A 200 -6.91 -4.93 15.29
N TYR A 201 -6.54 -3.64 15.19
CA TYR A 201 -6.27 -3.00 13.90
C TYR A 201 -5.14 -3.69 13.15
N LYS A 202 -4.10 -4.15 13.86
CA LYS A 202 -2.96 -4.88 13.26
C LYS A 202 -3.29 -6.31 12.85
N LEU A 203 -4.32 -6.90 13.45
CA LEU A 203 -4.88 -8.19 13.05
C LEU A 203 -6.00 -8.06 12.01
N ASP A 204 -6.21 -6.87 11.45
CA ASP A 204 -7.26 -6.55 10.49
C ASP A 204 -8.71 -6.74 11.02
N TYR A 205 -8.90 -6.84 12.34
CA TYR A 205 -10.21 -6.85 13.01
C TYR A 205 -10.67 -5.41 13.29
N TYR A 206 -10.92 -4.66 12.21
CA TYR A 206 -11.18 -3.22 12.27
C TYR A 206 -12.50 -2.86 12.97
N ASP A 207 -13.51 -3.72 12.85
CA ASP A 207 -14.79 -3.62 13.54
C ASP A 207 -14.62 -3.77 15.06
N VAL A 208 -13.93 -4.83 15.51
CA VAL A 208 -13.63 -5.06 16.92
C VAL A 208 -12.72 -3.95 17.48
N SER A 209 -11.74 -3.50 16.70
CA SER A 209 -10.89 -2.35 17.04
C SER A 209 -11.73 -1.11 17.34
N GLN A 210 -12.70 -0.81 16.48
CA GLN A 210 -13.59 0.34 16.62
C GLN A 210 -14.46 0.25 17.89
N GLU A 211 -15.04 -0.91 18.18
CA GLU A 211 -15.88 -1.11 19.37
C GLU A 211 -15.10 -0.91 20.67
N VAL A 212 -13.91 -1.52 20.76
CA VAL A 212 -13.04 -1.37 21.94
C VAL A 212 -12.59 0.08 22.11
N LEU A 213 -12.23 0.75 21.00
CA LEU A 213 -11.81 2.14 21.02
C LEU A 213 -12.91 3.11 21.47
N ALA A 214 -14.16 2.81 21.13
CA ALA A 214 -15.32 3.62 21.52
C ALA A 214 -15.48 3.72 23.05
N VAL A 215 -15.14 2.66 23.80
CA VAL A 215 -15.17 2.67 25.28
C VAL A 215 -14.26 3.76 25.85
N TYR A 216 -13.06 3.92 25.29
CA TYR A 216 -12.13 4.96 25.71
C TYR A 216 -12.60 6.36 25.29
N LEU A 217 -13.08 6.52 24.05
CA LEU A 217 -13.55 7.80 23.52
C LEU A 217 -14.80 8.34 24.24
N GLN A 218 -15.61 7.49 24.89
CA GLN A 218 -16.70 7.95 25.75
C GLN A 218 -16.21 8.79 26.94
N SER A 219 -15.02 8.48 27.45
CA SER A 219 -14.42 9.18 28.60
C SER A 219 -13.45 10.28 28.17
N VAL A 220 -12.73 10.08 27.06
CA VAL A 220 -11.71 11.02 26.54
C VAL A 220 -11.98 11.29 25.06
N PRO A 221 -13.02 12.08 24.72
CA PRO A 221 -13.47 12.28 23.34
C PRO A 221 -12.51 13.09 22.46
N ASP A 222 -11.58 13.82 23.07
CA ASP A 222 -10.60 14.71 22.44
C ASP A 222 -9.22 14.06 22.25
N SER A 223 -9.07 12.77 22.55
CA SER A 223 -7.78 12.07 22.41
C SER A 223 -7.35 11.94 20.96
N THR A 224 -6.28 12.65 20.59
CA THR A 224 -5.71 12.66 19.24
C THR A 224 -5.31 11.28 18.73
N ILE A 225 -4.72 10.46 19.60
CA ILE A 225 -4.28 9.09 19.23
C ILE A 225 -5.49 8.21 18.91
N ALA A 226 -6.52 8.26 19.76
CA ALA A 226 -7.72 7.44 19.58
C ALA A 226 -8.53 7.89 18.36
N LEU A 227 -8.74 9.19 18.17
CA LEU A 227 -9.43 9.70 16.99
C LEU A 227 -8.67 9.43 15.69
N ASN A 228 -7.34 9.45 15.71
CA ASN A 228 -6.55 9.04 14.55
C ASN A 228 -6.73 7.54 14.23
N LEU A 229 -6.71 6.66 15.23
CA LEU A 229 -7.00 5.23 15.03
C LEU A 229 -8.43 5.02 14.51
N LYS A 230 -9.41 5.75 15.04
CA LYS A 230 -10.79 5.74 14.57
C LYS A 230 -10.89 6.08 13.09
N ALA A 231 -10.19 7.13 12.65
CA ALA A 231 -10.13 7.50 11.24
C ALA A 231 -9.51 6.39 10.38
N CYS A 232 -8.45 5.74 10.84
CA CYS A 232 -7.86 4.60 10.14
C CYS A 232 -8.79 3.38 10.08
N ASN A 233 -9.53 3.06 11.14
CA ASN A 233 -10.58 2.03 11.12
C ASN A 233 -11.63 2.35 10.05
N HIS A 234 -12.13 3.58 10.02
CA HIS A 234 -13.11 4.04 9.03
C HIS A 234 -12.57 3.98 7.60
N PHE A 235 -11.27 4.26 7.41
CA PHE A 235 -10.64 4.12 6.11
C PHE A 235 -10.69 2.68 5.59
N ARG A 236 -10.44 1.72 6.48
CA ARG A 236 -10.41 0.29 6.16
C ARG A 236 -11.80 -0.32 6.00
N LEU A 237 -12.74 0.06 6.85
CA LEU A 237 -14.11 -0.46 6.84
C LEU A 237 -14.98 0.17 5.74
N TYR A 238 -14.75 1.44 5.43
CA TYR A 238 -15.61 2.22 4.54
C TYR A 238 -14.81 2.80 3.38
N ASN A 239 -14.24 3.99 3.53
CA ASN A 239 -13.51 4.70 2.47
C ASN A 239 -12.78 5.95 3.02
N GLY A 240 -12.00 6.60 2.14
CA GLY A 240 -11.29 7.85 2.39
C GLY A 240 -12.16 9.00 2.90
N LYS A 241 -13.38 9.18 2.38
CA LYS A 241 -14.26 10.28 2.80
C LYS A 241 -14.75 10.11 4.23
N ALA A 242 -15.09 8.88 4.61
CA ALA A 242 -15.50 8.56 5.98
C ALA A 242 -14.35 8.79 6.98
N ALA A 243 -13.12 8.42 6.59
CA ALA A 243 -11.93 8.64 7.40
C ALA A 243 -11.59 10.13 7.56
N GLU A 244 -11.71 10.92 6.48
CA GLU A 244 -11.48 12.36 6.52
C GLU A 244 -12.46 13.09 7.45
N ALA A 245 -13.73 12.67 7.47
CA ALA A 245 -14.73 13.26 8.37
C ALA A 245 -14.35 13.11 9.85
N GLU A 246 -13.76 11.97 10.23
CA GLU A 246 -13.26 11.74 11.60
C GLU A 246 -12.04 12.61 11.92
N LEU A 247 -11.14 12.85 10.94
CA LEU A 247 -9.98 13.71 11.12
C LEU A 247 -10.31 15.21 11.19
N LYS A 248 -11.40 15.69 10.57
CA LYS A 248 -11.77 17.11 10.64
C LYS A 248 -11.96 17.60 12.08
N ASN A 249 -12.56 16.76 12.92
CA ASN A 249 -12.71 17.04 14.35
C ASN A 249 -11.35 17.25 15.05
N LEU A 250 -10.29 16.56 14.60
CA LEU A 250 -8.94 16.74 15.15
C LEU A 250 -8.26 18.02 14.68
N ILE A 251 -8.51 18.45 13.45
CA ILE A 251 -7.95 19.70 12.92
C ILE A 251 -8.44 20.87 13.76
N ASP A 252 -9.72 20.88 14.11
CA ASP A 252 -10.36 21.95 14.90
C ASP A 252 -9.93 21.95 16.37
N ILE A 253 -9.60 20.79 16.95
CA ILE A 253 -9.14 20.64 18.34
C ILE A 253 -7.63 20.93 18.48
N SER A 254 -6.85 20.79 17.41
CA SER A 254 -5.39 20.93 17.43
C SER A 254 -4.89 22.39 17.57
N SER A 255 -5.17 23.03 18.70
CA SER A 255 -4.49 24.28 19.08
C SER A 255 -3.03 23.99 19.48
N SER A 256 -2.09 24.40 18.61
CA SER A 256 -0.67 24.74 18.83
C SER A 256 0.26 23.84 19.66
N SER A 257 -0.19 22.71 20.20
CA SER A 257 0.53 22.02 21.30
C SER A 257 1.28 20.75 20.88
N PHE A 258 1.04 20.22 19.67
CA PHE A 258 1.70 18.99 19.19
C PHE A 258 1.97 19.03 17.68
N GLU A 259 3.14 19.51 17.26
CA GLU A 259 3.53 19.55 15.83
C GLU A 259 3.54 18.14 15.20
N PHE A 260 3.96 17.11 15.95
CA PHE A 260 3.91 15.72 15.49
C PHE A 260 2.50 15.23 15.12
N ALA A 261 1.50 15.61 15.92
CA ALA A 261 0.11 15.25 15.62
C ALA A 261 -0.34 15.87 14.30
N LYS A 262 0.08 17.12 14.03
CA LYS A 262 -0.24 17.83 12.79
C LYS A 262 0.40 17.17 11.57
N GLU A 263 1.67 16.77 11.66
CA GLU A 263 2.36 16.05 10.59
C GLU A 263 1.70 14.70 10.28
N LEU A 264 1.33 13.93 11.31
CA LEU A 264 0.62 12.66 11.17
C LEU A 264 -0.77 12.84 10.53
N ILE A 265 -1.53 13.84 10.95
CA ILE A 265 -2.85 14.16 10.37
C ILE A 265 -2.70 14.52 8.89
N ARG A 266 -1.74 15.39 8.54
CA ARG A 266 -1.49 15.77 7.14
C ARG A 266 -1.10 14.57 6.29
N HIS A 267 -0.22 13.70 6.81
CA HIS A 267 0.12 12.44 6.16
C HIS A 267 -1.13 11.58 5.90
N ASN A 268 -1.97 11.34 6.91
CA ASN A 268 -3.13 10.48 6.76
C ASN A 268 -4.18 11.06 5.80
N LEU A 269 -4.35 12.38 5.77
CA LEU A 269 -5.22 13.03 4.79
C LEU A 269 -4.78 12.78 3.34
N VAL A 270 -3.47 12.81 3.05
CA VAL A 270 -2.96 12.46 1.72
C VAL A 270 -3.35 11.03 1.36
N VAL A 271 -3.17 10.09 2.29
CA VAL A 271 -3.51 8.67 2.07
C VAL A 271 -5.01 8.51 1.84
N PHE A 272 -5.85 9.15 2.65
CA PHE A 272 -7.31 9.06 2.55
C PHE A 272 -7.86 9.68 1.27
N ARG A 273 -7.20 10.71 0.73
CA ARG A 273 -7.54 11.34 -0.55
C ARG A 273 -6.87 10.69 -1.75
N GLY A 274 -6.31 9.48 -1.57
CA GLY A 274 -5.75 8.71 -2.68
C GLY A 274 -4.45 9.26 -3.26
N GLY A 275 -3.74 10.12 -2.52
CA GLY A 275 -2.47 10.72 -2.95
C GLY A 275 -2.56 12.20 -3.31
N GLU A 276 -3.73 12.83 -3.18
CA GLU A 276 -3.86 14.28 -3.39
C GLU A 276 -2.93 15.06 -2.44
N GLY A 277 -2.07 15.93 -3.00
CA GLY A 277 -1.08 16.69 -2.23
C GLY A 277 0.16 15.90 -1.79
N ALA A 278 0.36 14.67 -2.27
CA ALA A 278 1.46 13.80 -1.85
C ALA A 278 2.84 14.46 -1.96
N LEU A 279 3.14 15.10 -3.08
CA LEU A 279 4.45 15.74 -3.32
C LEU A 279 4.74 16.93 -2.39
N GLN A 280 3.71 17.57 -1.83
CA GLN A 280 3.87 18.69 -0.91
C GLN A 280 4.07 18.22 0.54
N VAL A 281 3.51 17.07 0.89
CA VAL A 281 3.38 16.62 2.29
C VAL A 281 4.31 15.45 2.61
N LEU A 282 4.41 14.44 1.75
CA LEU A 282 5.15 13.21 2.08
C LEU A 282 6.68 13.34 2.07
N PRO A 283 7.33 14.08 1.14
CA PRO A 283 8.79 14.19 1.12
C PRO A 283 9.44 14.64 2.43
N PRO A 284 8.97 15.70 3.13
CA PRO A 284 9.57 16.11 4.41
C PRO A 284 9.32 15.12 5.54
N LEU A 285 8.37 14.19 5.38
CA LEU A 285 7.99 13.20 6.39
C LEU A 285 8.71 11.86 6.23
N ILE A 286 9.56 11.71 5.21
CA ILE A 286 10.41 10.53 5.06
C ILE A 286 11.32 10.42 6.29
N ASP A 287 11.40 9.21 6.84
CA ASP A 287 12.14 8.85 8.06
C ASP A 287 11.62 9.50 9.36
N VAL A 288 10.60 10.36 9.28
CA VAL A 288 9.79 10.86 10.40
C VAL A 288 8.60 9.94 10.63
N ILE A 289 7.84 9.68 9.56
CA ILE A 289 6.72 8.73 9.55
C ILE A 289 7.16 7.52 8.72
N PRO A 290 7.17 6.30 9.30
CA PRO A 290 7.62 5.10 8.59
C PRO A 290 6.88 4.86 7.27
N GLU A 291 5.57 5.11 7.26
CA GLU A 291 4.74 4.88 6.08
C GLU A 291 4.88 5.95 4.99
N ALA A 292 5.47 7.13 5.26
CA ALA A 292 5.54 8.23 4.30
C ALA A 292 6.32 7.87 3.03
N ARG A 293 7.45 7.18 3.19
CA ARG A 293 8.28 6.70 2.06
C ARG A 293 7.48 5.73 1.19
N LEU A 294 6.82 4.75 1.81
CA LEU A 294 6.06 3.72 1.09
C LEU A 294 4.85 4.33 0.36
N ASN A 295 4.13 5.24 1.00
CA ASN A 295 3.00 5.93 0.39
C ASN A 295 3.43 6.82 -0.79
N LEU A 296 4.61 7.44 -0.72
CA LEU A 296 5.17 8.21 -1.82
C LEU A 296 5.57 7.32 -3.01
N VAL A 297 6.16 6.15 -2.73
CA VAL A 297 6.45 5.13 -3.77
C VAL A 297 5.15 4.66 -4.45
N ILE A 298 4.10 4.36 -3.68
CA ILE A 298 2.78 3.98 -4.22
C ILE A 298 2.18 5.11 -5.08
N TYR A 299 2.34 6.36 -4.66
CA TYR A 299 1.91 7.52 -5.44
C TYR A 299 2.60 7.56 -6.80
N TYR A 300 3.93 7.45 -6.84
CA TYR A 300 4.69 7.45 -8.11
C TYR A 300 4.29 6.29 -9.02
N LEU A 301 4.12 5.07 -8.48
CA LEU A 301 3.64 3.92 -9.25
C LEU A 301 2.26 4.16 -9.88
N ARG A 302 1.34 4.84 -9.17
CA ARG A 302 0.00 5.17 -9.71
C ARG A 302 0.04 6.22 -10.82
N GLN A 303 1.10 7.02 -10.88
CA GLN A 303 1.35 8.01 -11.94
C GLN A 303 2.21 7.43 -13.08
N ASP A 304 2.44 6.11 -13.09
CA ASP A 304 3.33 5.42 -14.03
C ASP A 304 4.79 5.92 -14.00
N ASP A 305 5.22 6.58 -12.90
CA ASP A 305 6.60 7.05 -12.69
C ASP A 305 7.43 6.01 -11.91
N VAL A 306 7.80 4.96 -12.61
CA VAL A 306 8.48 3.79 -12.01
C VAL A 306 9.92 4.13 -11.57
N LYS A 307 10.58 5.09 -12.23
CA LYS A 307 11.97 5.46 -11.93
C LYS A 307 12.09 6.17 -10.60
N GLU A 308 11.19 7.13 -10.33
CA GLU A 308 11.15 7.82 -9.03
C GLU A 308 10.74 6.84 -7.90
N ALA A 309 9.77 5.95 -8.17
CA ALA A 309 9.41 4.89 -7.24
C ALA A 309 10.61 3.99 -6.88
N TYR A 310 11.42 3.60 -7.86
CA TYR A 310 12.63 2.80 -7.64
C TYR A 310 13.71 3.56 -6.88
N SER A 311 13.94 4.82 -7.21
CA SER A 311 14.92 5.68 -6.54
C SER A 311 14.71 5.74 -5.02
N LEU A 312 13.45 5.80 -4.58
CA LEU A 312 13.08 5.87 -3.17
C LEU A 312 13.23 4.54 -2.39
N ILE A 313 13.12 3.39 -3.05
CA ILE A 313 13.02 2.08 -2.39
C ILE A 313 14.24 1.17 -2.60
N LYS A 314 15.14 1.48 -3.55
CA LYS A 314 16.29 0.63 -3.87
C LYS A 314 17.16 0.29 -2.64
N ASP A 315 17.44 1.29 -1.81
CA ASP A 315 18.32 1.19 -0.64
C ASP A 315 17.55 0.82 0.65
N LEU A 316 16.22 0.68 0.59
CA LEU A 316 15.42 0.26 1.74
C LEU A 316 15.64 -1.23 1.99
N GLU A 317 16.11 -1.60 3.18
CA GLU A 317 16.12 -2.98 3.64
C GLU A 317 14.73 -3.34 4.20
N PRO A 318 13.94 -4.18 3.50
CA PRO A 318 12.60 -4.53 3.95
C PRO A 318 12.65 -5.37 5.23
N THR A 319 11.80 -5.01 6.19
CA THR A 319 11.62 -5.68 7.48
C THR A 319 10.18 -6.13 7.73
N THR A 320 9.24 -5.57 6.97
CA THR A 320 7.81 -5.92 7.03
C THR A 320 7.31 -6.49 5.71
N PRO A 321 6.27 -7.35 5.72
CA PRO A 321 5.68 -7.87 4.49
C PRO A 321 5.32 -6.78 3.49
N GLN A 322 4.77 -5.65 3.94
CA GLN A 322 4.38 -4.54 3.05
C GLN A 322 5.57 -3.93 2.30
N GLU A 323 6.73 -3.81 2.95
CA GLU A 323 7.96 -3.33 2.31
C GLU A 323 8.48 -4.32 1.27
N TYR A 324 8.46 -5.62 1.57
CA TYR A 324 8.83 -6.68 0.63
C TYR A 324 7.91 -6.67 -0.60
N ILE A 325 6.59 -6.59 -0.40
CA ILE A 325 5.60 -6.52 -1.48
C ILE A 325 5.89 -5.32 -2.37
N LEU A 326 6.02 -4.13 -1.79
CA LEU A 326 6.21 -2.90 -2.56
C LEU A 326 7.53 -2.92 -3.33
N LYS A 327 8.61 -3.43 -2.73
CA LYS A 327 9.90 -3.60 -3.42
C LYS A 327 9.77 -4.61 -4.56
N GLY A 328 8.99 -5.67 -4.39
CA GLY A 328 8.65 -6.62 -5.45
C GLY A 328 7.89 -5.97 -6.61
N VAL A 329 6.85 -5.19 -6.32
CA VAL A 329 6.05 -4.47 -7.32
C VAL A 329 6.91 -3.48 -8.12
N VAL A 330 7.74 -2.68 -7.46
CA VAL A 330 8.62 -1.71 -8.13
C VAL A 330 9.62 -2.41 -9.05
N ASN A 331 10.22 -3.53 -8.59
CA ASN A 331 11.12 -4.31 -9.44
C ASN A 331 10.39 -4.98 -10.61
N ALA A 332 9.16 -5.44 -10.42
CA ALA A 332 8.36 -6.01 -11.51
C ALA A 332 8.06 -4.94 -12.58
N ALA A 333 7.59 -3.77 -12.16
CA ALA A 333 7.29 -2.65 -13.05
C ALA A 333 8.54 -2.18 -13.80
N LEU A 334 9.65 -1.95 -13.09
CA LEU A 334 10.90 -1.49 -13.71
C LEU A 334 11.47 -2.53 -14.67
N GLY A 335 11.46 -3.80 -14.26
CA GLY A 335 11.92 -4.92 -15.08
C GLY A 335 11.13 -5.08 -16.38
N GLN A 336 9.82 -4.81 -16.35
CA GLN A 336 8.97 -4.79 -17.55
C GLN A 336 9.28 -3.59 -18.44
N GLU A 337 9.42 -2.38 -17.88
CA GLU A 337 9.68 -1.14 -18.64
C GLU A 337 11.02 -1.20 -19.39
N ILE A 338 12.09 -1.66 -18.73
CA ILE A 338 13.44 -1.68 -19.32
C ILE A 338 13.85 -3.05 -19.89
N GLY A 339 12.98 -4.05 -19.81
CA GLY A 339 13.26 -5.43 -20.25
C GLY A 339 14.34 -6.15 -19.40
N SER A 340 14.52 -5.77 -18.14
CA SER A 340 15.56 -6.36 -17.26
C SER A 340 15.08 -7.65 -16.60
N ARG A 341 15.70 -8.77 -16.99
CA ARG A 341 15.45 -10.09 -16.37
C ARG A 341 15.88 -10.14 -14.91
N ASP A 342 16.91 -9.39 -14.53
CA ASP A 342 17.41 -9.38 -13.16
C ASP A 342 16.39 -8.75 -12.21
N HIS A 343 15.79 -7.62 -12.60
CA HIS A 343 14.71 -7.01 -11.83
C HIS A 343 13.48 -7.91 -11.71
N LEU A 344 13.08 -8.58 -12.80
CA LEU A 344 11.96 -9.53 -12.75
C LEU A 344 12.24 -10.72 -11.80
N LYS A 345 13.48 -11.20 -11.77
CA LYS A 345 13.90 -12.27 -10.84
C LYS A 345 13.89 -11.80 -9.38
N ILE A 346 14.33 -10.56 -9.11
CA ILE A 346 14.24 -9.96 -7.78
C ILE A 346 12.78 -9.84 -7.35
N ALA A 347 11.90 -9.35 -8.22
CA ALA A 347 10.47 -9.26 -7.95
C ALA A 347 9.86 -10.61 -7.59
N GLN A 348 10.19 -11.64 -8.39
CA GLN A 348 9.77 -13.02 -8.15
C GLN A 348 10.19 -13.51 -6.76
N GLN A 349 11.44 -13.28 -6.36
CA GLN A 349 11.97 -13.69 -5.06
C GLN A 349 11.20 -13.03 -3.91
N PHE A 350 10.91 -11.74 -4.00
CA PHE A 350 10.14 -11.04 -2.97
C PHE A 350 8.70 -11.55 -2.87
N PHE A 351 8.05 -11.76 -4.02
CA PHE A 351 6.70 -12.32 -4.02
C PHE A 351 6.64 -13.73 -3.44
N GLN A 352 7.62 -14.58 -3.79
CA GLN A 352 7.70 -15.93 -3.24
C GLN A 352 8.00 -15.92 -1.74
N LEU A 353 8.86 -15.02 -1.26
CA LEU A 353 9.18 -14.89 0.16
C LEU A 353 7.95 -14.53 0.99
N VAL A 354 7.16 -13.55 0.52
CA VAL A 354 5.94 -13.13 1.22
C VAL A 354 4.86 -14.21 1.10
N GLY A 355 4.57 -14.66 -0.11
CA GLY A 355 3.51 -15.64 -0.35
C GLY A 355 3.77 -17.03 0.23
N GLY A 356 5.03 -17.39 0.47
CA GLY A 356 5.45 -18.62 1.14
C GLY A 356 5.63 -18.50 2.66
N SER A 357 5.50 -17.29 3.23
CA SER A 357 5.64 -17.08 4.67
C SER A 357 4.45 -17.66 5.43
N ALA A 358 4.70 -18.34 6.55
CA ALA A 358 3.64 -18.89 7.41
C ALA A 358 2.67 -17.83 7.94
N SER A 359 3.10 -16.57 8.05
CA SER A 359 2.26 -15.46 8.53
C SER A 359 1.36 -14.86 7.44
N GLU A 360 1.71 -15.04 6.16
CA GLU A 360 1.07 -14.32 5.05
C GLU A 360 0.49 -15.25 3.98
N CYS A 361 0.86 -16.53 3.93
CA CYS A 361 0.45 -17.44 2.84
C CYS A 361 -1.08 -17.59 2.70
N ASP A 362 -1.81 -17.48 3.81
CA ASP A 362 -3.27 -17.54 3.84
C ASP A 362 -3.96 -16.18 3.77
N THR A 363 -3.20 -15.08 3.73
CA THR A 363 -3.74 -13.73 3.59
C THR A 363 -4.00 -13.38 2.12
N ILE A 364 -4.87 -12.40 1.87
CA ILE A 364 -5.11 -11.89 0.52
C ILE A 364 -3.82 -11.36 -0.12
N PRO A 365 -3.00 -10.50 0.55
CA PRO A 365 -1.73 -10.05 0.01
C PRO A 365 -0.76 -11.20 -0.33
N GLY A 366 -0.61 -12.21 0.53
CA GLY A 366 0.28 -13.34 0.25
C GLY A 366 -0.16 -14.14 -0.98
N ARG A 367 -1.48 -14.36 -1.14
CA ARG A 367 -2.02 -15.03 -2.33
C ARG A 367 -1.86 -14.20 -3.60
N GLN A 368 -2.02 -12.87 -3.52
CA GLN A 368 -1.72 -11.97 -4.63
C GLN A 368 -0.23 -12.02 -5.01
N CYS A 369 0.67 -12.07 -4.02
CA CYS A 369 2.10 -12.25 -4.29
C CYS A 369 2.38 -13.56 -5.02
N MET A 370 1.84 -14.69 -4.58
CA MET A 370 2.02 -15.96 -5.29
C MET A 370 1.45 -15.90 -6.72
N ALA A 371 0.27 -15.30 -6.90
CA ALA A 371 -0.28 -15.08 -8.25
C ALA A 371 0.67 -14.24 -9.12
N SER A 372 1.23 -13.13 -8.59
CA SER A 372 2.20 -12.30 -9.31
C SER A 372 3.51 -13.05 -9.61
N CYS A 373 3.99 -13.88 -8.70
CA CYS A 373 5.17 -14.73 -8.90
C CYS A 373 4.96 -15.69 -10.09
N PHE A 374 3.84 -16.41 -10.10
CA PHE A 374 3.52 -17.34 -11.18
C PHE A 374 3.21 -16.63 -12.51
N PHE A 375 2.69 -15.42 -12.46
CA PHE A 375 2.54 -14.56 -13.63
C PHE A 375 3.88 -14.28 -14.31
N LEU A 376 4.90 -13.90 -13.53
CA LEU A 376 6.25 -13.66 -14.05
C LEU A 376 6.90 -14.94 -14.61
N LEU A 377 6.56 -16.09 -14.04
CA LEU A 377 6.96 -17.41 -14.53
C LEU A 377 6.16 -17.90 -15.75
N LYS A 378 5.08 -17.20 -16.13
CA LYS A 378 4.12 -17.62 -17.16
C LYS A 378 3.43 -18.96 -16.86
N GLN A 379 3.31 -19.32 -15.58
CA GLN A 379 2.61 -20.51 -15.11
C GLN A 379 1.15 -20.17 -14.79
N PHE A 380 0.34 -19.96 -15.83
CA PHE A 380 -1.01 -19.40 -15.68
C PHE A 380 -2.01 -20.34 -15.00
N GLU A 381 -1.78 -21.66 -15.03
CA GLU A 381 -2.58 -22.61 -14.25
C GLU A 381 -2.44 -22.34 -12.75
N ASP A 382 -1.20 -22.17 -12.28
CA ASP A 382 -0.91 -21.85 -10.88
C ASP A 382 -1.44 -20.46 -10.49
N VAL A 383 -1.31 -19.46 -11.38
CA VAL A 383 -1.91 -18.13 -11.19
C VAL A 383 -3.41 -18.26 -10.85
N LEU A 384 -4.13 -19.08 -11.60
CA LEU A 384 -5.57 -19.24 -11.40
C LEU A 384 -5.91 -19.89 -10.07
N ILE A 385 -5.07 -20.78 -9.52
CA ILE A 385 -5.28 -21.35 -8.18
C ILE A 385 -5.41 -20.23 -7.15
N TYR A 386 -4.45 -19.30 -7.14
CA TYR A 386 -4.43 -18.19 -6.19
C TYR A 386 -5.54 -17.17 -6.46
N LEU A 387 -5.71 -16.72 -7.71
CA LEU A 387 -6.75 -15.72 -8.04
C LEU A 387 -8.17 -16.26 -7.77
N ASN A 388 -8.45 -17.53 -8.09
CA ASN A 388 -9.76 -18.12 -7.79
C ASN A 388 -10.08 -18.12 -6.29
N SER A 389 -9.05 -18.24 -5.45
CA SER A 389 -9.22 -18.32 -4.00
C SER A 389 -9.56 -16.98 -3.34
N VAL A 390 -9.32 -15.86 -4.03
CA VAL A 390 -9.59 -14.49 -3.53
C VAL A 390 -10.59 -13.71 -4.38
N LYS A 391 -11.06 -14.26 -5.51
CA LYS A 391 -11.91 -13.54 -6.48
C LYS A 391 -13.19 -12.92 -5.89
N SER A 392 -13.77 -13.53 -4.85
CA SER A 392 -14.99 -13.02 -4.21
C SER A 392 -14.81 -11.65 -3.57
N TYR A 393 -13.58 -11.28 -3.19
CA TYR A 393 -13.27 -9.99 -2.59
C TYR A 393 -13.04 -8.87 -3.62
N PHE A 394 -12.87 -9.23 -4.90
CA PHE A 394 -12.43 -8.32 -5.96
C PHE A 394 -13.37 -8.29 -7.19
N PHE A 395 -14.63 -8.67 -7.02
CA PHE A 395 -15.58 -8.78 -8.13
C PHE A 395 -15.70 -7.49 -8.97
N ASN A 396 -15.65 -6.31 -8.32
CA ASN A 396 -15.73 -4.99 -8.95
C ASN A 396 -14.36 -4.33 -9.19
N ASP A 397 -13.25 -5.05 -8.99
CA ASP A 397 -11.91 -4.50 -9.19
C ASP A 397 -11.44 -4.77 -10.62
N ASP A 398 -11.34 -3.71 -11.41
CA ASP A 398 -10.96 -3.79 -12.82
C ASP A 398 -9.55 -4.34 -13.03
N THR A 399 -8.59 -4.01 -12.16
CA THR A 399 -7.20 -4.48 -12.25
C THR A 399 -7.11 -5.98 -11.98
N PHE A 400 -7.85 -6.45 -10.97
CA PHE A 400 -7.98 -7.87 -10.67
C PHE A 400 -8.62 -8.62 -11.83
N ASN A 401 -9.75 -8.12 -12.33
CA ASN A 401 -10.47 -8.74 -13.45
C ASN A 401 -9.61 -8.79 -14.71
N PHE A 402 -8.81 -7.75 -14.97
CA PHE A 402 -7.88 -7.72 -16.09
C PHE A 402 -6.85 -8.86 -16.03
N ASN A 403 -6.13 -8.97 -14.91
CA ASN A 403 -5.15 -10.03 -14.71
C ASN A 403 -5.83 -11.42 -14.72
N TYR A 404 -6.98 -11.56 -14.07
CA TYR A 404 -7.72 -12.81 -14.02
C TYR A 404 -8.17 -13.29 -15.41
N ALA A 405 -8.70 -12.38 -16.24
CA ALA A 405 -9.10 -12.67 -17.61
C ALA A 405 -7.90 -13.04 -18.50
N GLN A 406 -6.76 -12.36 -18.35
CA GLN A 406 -5.52 -12.74 -19.06
C GLN A 406 -5.07 -14.16 -18.69
N ALA A 407 -5.07 -14.51 -17.42
CA ALA A 407 -4.70 -15.86 -16.97
C ALA A 407 -5.68 -16.91 -17.51
N LYS A 408 -6.99 -16.63 -17.50
CA LYS A 408 -8.02 -17.50 -18.10
C LYS A 408 -7.82 -17.70 -19.60
N ALA A 409 -7.56 -16.63 -20.33
CA ALA A 409 -7.31 -16.70 -21.77
C ALA A 409 -6.02 -17.47 -22.09
N ALA A 410 -4.97 -17.31 -21.27
CA ALA A 410 -3.70 -18.01 -21.44
C ALA A 410 -3.80 -19.53 -21.27
N VAL A 411 -4.71 -20.02 -20.42
CA VAL A 411 -4.99 -21.46 -20.26
C VAL A 411 -6.05 -22.00 -21.23
N GLY A 412 -6.54 -21.18 -22.16
CA GLY A 412 -7.54 -21.57 -23.16
C GLY A 412 -9.00 -21.46 -22.72
N ASN A 413 -9.28 -20.90 -21.54
CA ASN A 413 -10.64 -20.67 -21.05
C ASN A 413 -11.23 -19.38 -21.63
N TYR A 414 -11.30 -19.28 -22.95
CA TYR A 414 -11.66 -18.05 -23.68
C TYR A 414 -13.08 -17.56 -23.42
N LYS A 415 -14.02 -18.46 -23.14
CA LYS A 415 -15.42 -18.08 -22.85
C LYS A 415 -15.52 -17.28 -21.55
N GLU A 416 -14.96 -17.81 -20.46
CA GLU A 416 -14.95 -17.12 -19.17
C GLU A 416 -14.05 -15.87 -19.21
N ALA A 417 -12.93 -15.92 -19.94
CA ALA A 417 -12.08 -14.74 -20.11
C ALA A 417 -12.83 -13.59 -20.80
N GLU A 418 -13.61 -13.87 -21.85
CA GLU A 418 -14.46 -12.87 -22.52
C GLU A 418 -15.45 -12.23 -21.53
N GLU A 419 -16.16 -13.05 -20.74
CA GLU A 419 -17.12 -12.58 -19.75
C GLU A 419 -16.47 -11.65 -18.72
N VAL A 420 -15.28 -12.01 -18.21
CA VAL A 420 -14.54 -11.20 -17.23
C VAL A 420 -13.98 -9.91 -17.86
N PHE A 421 -13.42 -9.96 -19.07
CA PHE A 421 -12.93 -8.75 -19.75
C PHE A 421 -14.04 -7.71 -19.96
N LEU A 422 -15.28 -8.16 -20.19
CA LEU A 422 -16.45 -7.30 -20.37
C LEU A 422 -16.97 -6.69 -19.06
N LEU A 423 -16.57 -7.20 -17.89
CA LEU A 423 -16.90 -6.59 -16.59
C LEU A 423 -16.13 -5.29 -16.34
N ILE A 424 -14.94 -5.16 -16.94
CA ILE A 424 -14.03 -4.03 -16.70
C ILE A 424 -14.68 -2.72 -17.12
N GLN A 425 -14.60 -1.69 -16.28
CA GLN A 425 -15.19 -0.37 -16.56
C GLN A 425 -14.15 0.70 -16.89
N SER A 426 -12.95 0.61 -16.35
CA SER A 426 -11.85 1.55 -16.54
C SER A 426 -11.54 1.82 -18.01
N GLU A 427 -11.78 3.07 -18.43
CA GLU A 427 -11.47 3.51 -19.79
C GLU A 427 -9.97 3.46 -20.08
N LYS A 428 -9.11 3.72 -19.09
CA LYS A 428 -7.64 3.59 -19.23
C LYS A 428 -7.26 2.16 -19.65
N ILE A 429 -7.86 1.15 -19.03
CA ILE A 429 -7.60 -0.26 -19.37
C ILE A 429 -8.22 -0.60 -20.73
N LYS A 430 -9.46 -0.15 -21.01
CA LYS A 430 -10.14 -0.45 -22.27
C LYS A 430 -9.46 0.15 -23.50
N SER A 431 -8.80 1.30 -23.35
CA SER A 431 -8.02 1.93 -24.42
C SER A 431 -6.66 1.29 -24.63
N ASP A 432 -6.17 0.49 -23.68
CA ASP A 432 -4.84 -0.11 -23.73
C ASP A 432 -4.80 -1.26 -24.76
N TYR A 433 -3.73 -1.28 -25.57
CA TYR A 433 -3.53 -2.30 -26.60
C TYR A 433 -3.51 -3.73 -26.04
N VAL A 434 -2.97 -3.94 -24.84
CA VAL A 434 -2.91 -5.26 -24.21
C VAL A 434 -4.32 -5.77 -23.92
N TYR A 435 -5.23 -4.91 -23.43
CA TYR A 435 -6.63 -5.27 -23.27
C TYR A 435 -7.30 -5.60 -24.60
N LEU A 436 -7.16 -4.72 -25.60
CA LEU A 436 -7.79 -4.90 -26.90
C LEU A 436 -7.32 -6.18 -27.59
N SER A 437 -6.02 -6.48 -27.54
CA SER A 437 -5.45 -7.68 -28.14
C SER A 437 -5.92 -8.98 -27.47
N TRP A 438 -6.03 -9.00 -26.14
CA TRP A 438 -6.56 -10.17 -25.42
C TRP A 438 -8.06 -10.35 -25.64
N LEU A 439 -8.85 -9.27 -25.64
CA LEU A 439 -10.28 -9.35 -25.90
C LEU A 439 -10.56 -9.79 -27.35
N ALA A 440 -9.83 -9.25 -28.33
CA ALA A 440 -9.92 -9.67 -29.72
C ALA A 440 -9.59 -11.15 -29.87
N ARG A 441 -8.55 -11.65 -29.20
CA ARG A 441 -8.22 -13.08 -29.18
C ARG A 441 -9.37 -13.90 -28.59
N CYS A 442 -9.95 -13.49 -27.47
CA CYS A 442 -11.09 -14.20 -26.89
C CYS A 442 -12.28 -14.26 -27.85
N TYR A 443 -12.62 -13.16 -28.51
CA TYR A 443 -13.67 -13.14 -29.53
C TYR A 443 -13.37 -14.11 -30.68
N ILE A 444 -12.16 -14.13 -31.21
CA ILE A 444 -11.78 -15.02 -32.30
C ILE A 444 -11.87 -16.49 -31.86
N MET A 445 -11.32 -16.83 -30.70
CA MET A 445 -11.35 -18.21 -30.19
C MET A 445 -12.78 -18.68 -29.89
N ASN A 446 -13.68 -17.76 -29.51
CA ASN A 446 -15.10 -18.01 -29.30
C ASN A 446 -15.95 -17.93 -30.60
N GLN A 447 -15.34 -17.94 -31.79
CA GLN A 447 -16.00 -17.90 -33.10
C GLN A 447 -16.81 -16.61 -33.37
N LYS A 448 -16.35 -15.48 -32.81
CA LYS A 448 -16.94 -14.15 -32.94
C LYS A 448 -15.96 -13.16 -33.60
N ALA A 449 -15.24 -13.57 -34.66
CA ALA A 449 -14.25 -12.71 -35.33
C ALA A 449 -14.80 -11.34 -35.80
N ARG A 450 -16.10 -11.24 -36.05
CA ARG A 450 -16.77 -9.95 -36.29
C ARG A 450 -16.50 -8.92 -35.20
N LEU A 451 -16.62 -9.31 -33.93
CA LEU A 451 -16.44 -8.39 -32.81
C LEU A 451 -14.98 -7.96 -32.69
N ALA A 452 -14.03 -8.86 -32.96
CA ALA A 452 -12.61 -8.52 -33.02
C ALA A 452 -12.32 -7.51 -34.14
N TRP A 453 -12.94 -7.66 -35.31
CA TRP A 453 -12.85 -6.68 -36.40
C TRP A 453 -13.45 -5.32 -36.01
N GLU A 454 -14.58 -5.31 -35.30
CA GLU A 454 -15.21 -4.08 -34.80
C GLU A 454 -14.33 -3.36 -33.76
N LEU A 455 -13.53 -4.08 -32.96
CA LEU A 455 -12.53 -3.47 -32.09
C LEU A 455 -11.46 -2.72 -32.90
N TYR A 456 -10.90 -3.36 -33.93
CA TYR A 456 -9.92 -2.73 -34.81
C TYR A 456 -10.47 -1.47 -35.49
N LEU A 457 -11.71 -1.50 -35.98
CA LEU A 457 -12.33 -0.34 -36.64
C LEU A 457 -12.52 0.88 -35.73
N LYS A 458 -12.49 0.70 -34.41
CA LYS A 458 -12.60 1.79 -33.42
C LYS A 458 -11.24 2.40 -33.08
N MET A 459 -10.13 1.78 -33.48
CA MET A 459 -8.79 2.30 -33.24
C MET A 459 -8.41 3.34 -34.29
N GLU A 460 -7.66 4.35 -33.86
CA GLU A 460 -6.95 5.24 -34.78
C GLU A 460 -5.75 4.51 -35.39
N THR A 461 -5.32 4.95 -36.58
CA THR A 461 -4.16 4.36 -37.27
C THR A 461 -2.89 4.55 -36.44
N SER A 462 -2.36 3.47 -35.90
CA SER A 462 -1.16 3.45 -35.05
C SER A 462 -0.37 2.14 -35.20
N SER A 463 0.81 2.06 -34.57
CA SER A 463 1.58 0.80 -34.48
C SER A 463 0.81 -0.30 -33.73
N GLU A 464 -0.02 0.09 -32.76
CA GLU A 464 -0.87 -0.81 -32.00
C GLU A 464 -2.04 -1.32 -32.85
N SER A 465 -2.68 -0.46 -33.64
CA SER A 465 -3.75 -0.88 -34.55
C SER A 465 -3.22 -1.85 -35.61
N PHE A 466 -2.00 -1.62 -36.12
CA PHE A 466 -1.32 -2.54 -37.03
C PHE A 466 -1.03 -3.90 -36.37
N SER A 467 -0.54 -3.89 -35.13
CA SER A 467 -0.26 -5.10 -34.35
C SER A 467 -1.55 -5.90 -34.04
N LEU A 468 -2.65 -5.21 -33.73
CA LEU A 468 -3.97 -5.84 -33.55
C LEU A 468 -4.47 -6.47 -34.84
N LEU A 469 -4.26 -5.79 -35.98
CA LEU A 469 -4.66 -6.30 -37.29
C LEU A 469 -3.89 -7.57 -37.67
N GLN A 470 -2.58 -7.61 -37.39
CA GLN A 470 -1.77 -8.84 -37.53
C GLN A 470 -2.28 -9.98 -36.66
N LEU A 471 -2.65 -9.70 -35.40
CA LEU A 471 -3.25 -10.69 -34.51
C LEU A 471 -4.56 -11.23 -35.09
N ILE A 472 -5.47 -10.36 -35.51
CA ILE A 472 -6.77 -10.74 -36.08
C ILE A 472 -6.54 -11.60 -37.33
N ALA A 473 -5.65 -11.19 -38.23
CA ALA A 473 -5.35 -11.93 -39.46
C ALA A 473 -4.90 -13.37 -39.16
N ASN A 474 -3.92 -13.52 -38.27
CA ASN A 474 -3.32 -14.81 -37.96
C ASN A 474 -4.25 -15.72 -37.14
N ASP A 475 -4.88 -15.19 -36.09
CA ASP A 475 -5.74 -16.00 -35.21
C ASP A 475 -7.04 -16.40 -35.95
N CYS A 476 -7.63 -15.51 -36.77
CA CYS A 476 -8.77 -15.87 -37.62
C CYS A 476 -8.41 -16.95 -38.64
N TYR A 477 -7.22 -16.86 -39.26
CA TYR A 477 -6.76 -17.84 -40.23
C TYR A 477 -6.61 -19.22 -39.57
N LYS A 478 -5.96 -19.29 -38.41
CA LYS A 478 -5.78 -20.53 -37.64
C LYS A 478 -7.12 -21.16 -37.22
N MET A 479 -8.09 -20.33 -36.86
CA MET A 479 -9.42 -20.79 -36.42
C MET A 479 -10.40 -21.06 -37.58
N GLY A 480 -9.95 -20.93 -38.84
CA GLY A 480 -10.79 -21.16 -40.02
C GLY A 480 -11.83 -20.07 -40.29
N GLN A 481 -11.75 -18.92 -39.61
CA GLN A 481 -12.61 -17.75 -39.81
C GLN A 481 -12.08 -16.91 -40.97
N PHE A 482 -11.98 -17.54 -42.15
CA PHE A 482 -11.21 -17.03 -43.28
C PHE A 482 -11.70 -15.69 -43.84
N PHE A 483 -12.97 -15.36 -43.70
CA PHE A 483 -13.49 -14.07 -44.16
C PHE A 483 -12.82 -12.88 -43.47
N TYR A 484 -12.78 -12.90 -42.14
CA TYR A 484 -12.12 -11.84 -41.37
C TYR A 484 -10.60 -11.90 -41.49
N ALA A 485 -10.02 -13.09 -41.66
CA ALA A 485 -8.60 -13.23 -41.98
C ALA A 485 -8.25 -12.55 -43.32
N ALA A 486 -9.04 -12.77 -44.38
CA ALA A 486 -8.84 -12.15 -45.69
C ALA A 486 -8.95 -10.63 -45.62
N LYS A 487 -9.96 -10.10 -44.91
CA LYS A 487 -10.10 -8.64 -44.69
C LYS A 487 -8.90 -8.04 -43.96
N ALA A 488 -8.40 -8.73 -42.94
CA ALA A 488 -7.25 -8.28 -42.17
C ALA A 488 -5.96 -8.31 -43.01
N PHE A 489 -5.70 -9.39 -43.75
CA PHE A 489 -4.54 -9.45 -44.64
C PHE A 489 -4.62 -8.45 -45.81
N ASP A 490 -5.79 -8.20 -46.37
CA ASP A 490 -5.98 -7.15 -47.39
C ASP A 490 -5.73 -5.75 -46.84
N ALA A 491 -6.12 -5.48 -45.59
CA ALA A 491 -5.80 -4.22 -44.93
C ALA A 491 -4.30 -4.12 -44.61
N LEU A 492 -3.66 -5.20 -44.14
CA LEU A 492 -2.21 -5.24 -43.89
C LEU A 492 -1.40 -5.02 -45.16
N GLU A 493 -1.74 -5.70 -46.26
CA GLU A 493 -1.07 -5.54 -47.56
C GLU A 493 -1.13 -4.11 -48.09
N ARG A 494 -2.23 -3.40 -47.83
CA ARG A 494 -2.38 -1.97 -48.21
C ARG A 494 -1.55 -1.03 -47.34
N LEU A 495 -1.36 -1.38 -46.07
CA LEU A 495 -0.57 -0.58 -45.13
C LEU A 495 0.93 -0.82 -45.30
N ASP A 496 1.31 -2.08 -45.55
CA ASP A 496 2.68 -2.54 -45.70
C ASP A 496 2.73 -3.65 -46.78
N PRO A 497 3.26 -3.39 -47.98
CA PRO A 497 3.32 -4.35 -49.10
C PRO A 497 4.32 -5.51 -48.87
N CYS A 498 4.12 -6.30 -47.82
CA CYS A 498 4.90 -7.51 -47.54
C CYS A 498 4.33 -8.72 -48.32
N PRO A 499 5.19 -9.53 -48.99
CA PRO A 499 4.74 -10.74 -49.69
C PRO A 499 3.95 -11.74 -48.82
N GLU A 500 4.25 -11.81 -47.51
CA GLU A 500 3.57 -12.73 -46.59
C GLU A 500 2.08 -12.41 -46.41
N TYR A 501 1.71 -11.13 -46.46
CA TYR A 501 0.29 -10.74 -46.34
C TYR A 501 -0.50 -11.15 -47.58
N TRP A 502 0.10 -11.08 -48.77
CA TRP A 502 -0.50 -11.65 -49.97
C TRP A 502 -0.68 -13.16 -49.83
N GLU A 503 0.31 -13.89 -49.32
CA GLU A 503 0.18 -15.33 -49.14
C GLU A 503 -0.96 -15.70 -48.17
N GLY A 504 -1.05 -15.00 -47.05
CA GLY A 504 -2.13 -15.12 -46.07
C GLY A 504 -3.50 -14.77 -46.67
N LYS A 505 -3.60 -13.65 -47.38
CA LYS A 505 -4.82 -13.19 -48.08
C LYS A 505 -5.27 -14.21 -49.12
N ARG A 506 -4.37 -14.68 -49.97
CA ARG A 506 -4.63 -15.71 -50.99
C ARG A 506 -5.16 -16.98 -50.33
N GLY A 507 -4.48 -17.47 -49.30
CA GLY A 507 -4.89 -18.65 -48.55
C GLY A 507 -6.30 -18.48 -47.95
N ALA A 508 -6.56 -17.34 -47.33
CA ALA A 508 -7.85 -17.04 -46.72
C ALA A 508 -8.96 -16.95 -47.77
N CYS A 509 -8.74 -16.27 -48.90
CA CYS A 509 -9.73 -16.17 -49.98
C CYS A 509 -10.10 -17.53 -50.58
N VAL A 510 -9.11 -18.41 -50.76
CA VAL A 510 -9.34 -19.79 -51.22
C VAL A 510 -10.05 -20.61 -50.13
N GLY A 511 -9.69 -20.43 -48.86
CA GLY A 511 -10.36 -21.05 -47.72
C GLY A 511 -11.85 -20.67 -47.61
N ILE A 512 -12.20 -19.40 -47.84
CA ILE A 512 -13.61 -18.95 -47.92
C ILE A 512 -14.32 -19.71 -49.04
N PHE A 513 -13.72 -19.80 -50.22
CA PHE A 513 -14.33 -20.52 -51.33
C PHE A 513 -14.52 -22.01 -51.01
N GLN A 514 -13.55 -22.64 -50.35
CA GLN A 514 -13.70 -24.01 -49.86
C GLN A 514 -14.89 -24.16 -48.90
N LEU A 515 -15.08 -23.23 -47.96
CA LEU A 515 -16.23 -23.24 -47.04
C LEU A 515 -17.56 -23.07 -47.77
N ILE A 516 -17.61 -22.24 -48.81
CA ILE A 516 -18.78 -22.07 -49.67
C ILE A 516 -19.11 -23.38 -50.40
N LEU A 517 -18.11 -24.04 -50.98
CA LEU A 517 -18.28 -25.36 -51.62
C LEU A 517 -18.79 -26.42 -50.64
N ALA A 518 -18.38 -26.34 -49.38
CA ALA A 518 -18.84 -27.21 -48.31
C ALA A 518 -20.20 -26.82 -47.71
N GLY A 519 -20.84 -25.74 -48.20
CA GLY A 519 -22.13 -25.26 -47.68
C GLY A 519 -22.05 -24.66 -46.26
N ARG A 520 -20.86 -24.31 -45.78
CA ARG A 520 -20.61 -23.71 -44.46
C ARG A 520 -20.52 -22.19 -44.48
N GLU A 521 -20.47 -21.59 -45.67
CA GLU A 521 -20.53 -20.15 -45.86
C GLU A 521 -21.50 -19.76 -46.99
N SER A 522 -22.08 -18.58 -46.87
CA SER A 522 -22.90 -17.92 -47.86
C SER A 522 -22.08 -17.57 -49.09
N ARG A 523 -22.62 -17.97 -50.25
CA ARG A 523 -22.10 -17.56 -51.58
C ARG A 523 -22.07 -16.05 -51.78
N GLU A 524 -22.85 -15.27 -51.02
CA GLU A 524 -22.86 -13.80 -51.09
C GLU A 524 -21.50 -13.20 -50.78
N VAL A 525 -20.70 -13.84 -49.92
CA VAL A 525 -19.38 -13.35 -49.51
C VAL A 525 -18.39 -13.28 -50.66
N LEU A 526 -18.60 -14.05 -51.75
CA LEU A 526 -17.75 -13.92 -52.94
C LEU A 526 -17.82 -12.53 -53.58
N LYS A 527 -18.90 -11.76 -53.34
CA LYS A 527 -19.01 -10.37 -53.81
C LYS A 527 -17.97 -9.45 -53.15
N GLU A 528 -17.52 -9.77 -51.93
CA GLU A 528 -16.44 -9.05 -51.24
C GLU A 528 -15.06 -9.67 -51.50
N VAL A 529 -14.98 -11.01 -51.62
CA VAL A 529 -13.71 -11.73 -51.84
C VAL A 529 -13.09 -11.44 -53.21
N VAL A 530 -13.89 -11.40 -54.27
CA VAL A 530 -13.38 -11.17 -55.62
C VAL A 530 -12.71 -9.78 -55.74
N PRO A 531 -13.32 -8.68 -55.27
CA PRO A 531 -12.65 -7.38 -55.19
C PRO A 531 -11.36 -7.39 -54.38
N MET A 532 -11.34 -8.04 -53.22
CA MET A 532 -10.11 -8.17 -52.41
C MET A 532 -9.00 -8.87 -53.20
N LEU A 533 -9.28 -9.94 -53.93
CA LEU A 533 -8.26 -10.59 -54.77
C LEU A 533 -7.77 -9.67 -55.90
N ARG A 534 -8.66 -8.90 -56.53
CA ARG A 534 -8.29 -8.00 -57.63
C ARG A 534 -7.45 -6.80 -57.19
N SER A 535 -7.48 -6.43 -55.92
CA SER A 535 -6.66 -5.31 -55.43
C SER A 535 -5.16 -5.60 -55.48
N THR A 536 -4.76 -6.87 -55.66
CA THR A 536 -3.37 -7.29 -55.75
C THR A 536 -2.93 -7.54 -57.20
N GLY A 537 -1.79 -6.96 -57.60
CA GLY A 537 -1.18 -7.16 -58.93
C GLY A 537 -0.45 -8.50 -59.12
N ASN A 538 -1.00 -9.62 -58.62
CA ASN A 538 -0.37 -10.94 -58.71
C ASN A 538 -0.96 -11.78 -59.86
N PRO A 539 -0.15 -12.40 -60.74
CA PRO A 539 -0.64 -13.23 -61.85
C PRO A 539 -1.57 -14.39 -61.45
N GLN A 540 -1.46 -14.89 -60.22
CA GLN A 540 -2.30 -15.98 -59.70
C GLN A 540 -3.76 -15.56 -59.49
N VAL A 541 -4.03 -14.25 -59.31
CA VAL A 541 -5.37 -13.70 -59.07
C VAL A 541 -6.33 -14.07 -60.19
N GLU A 542 -5.92 -13.89 -61.44
CA GLU A 542 -6.75 -14.17 -62.62
C GLU A 542 -7.17 -15.64 -62.69
N TYR A 543 -6.27 -16.55 -62.32
CA TYR A 543 -6.56 -17.98 -62.29
C TYR A 543 -7.60 -18.32 -61.20
N ILE A 544 -7.40 -17.80 -59.98
CA ILE A 544 -8.32 -18.04 -58.84
C ILE A 544 -9.71 -17.47 -59.15
N ILE A 545 -9.78 -16.24 -59.64
CA ILE A 545 -11.05 -15.57 -59.98
C ILE A 545 -11.78 -16.30 -61.11
N ARG A 546 -11.05 -16.82 -62.12
CA ARG A 546 -11.66 -17.59 -63.22
C ARG A 546 -12.38 -18.84 -62.68
N ILE A 547 -11.77 -19.55 -61.72
CA ILE A 547 -12.38 -20.73 -61.09
C ILE A 547 -13.63 -20.33 -60.30
N MET A 548 -13.53 -19.30 -59.45
CA MET A 548 -14.68 -18.81 -58.67
C MET A 548 -15.84 -18.36 -59.55
N LYS A 549 -15.56 -17.65 -60.67
CA LYS A 549 -16.55 -17.22 -61.65
C LYS A 549 -17.22 -18.39 -62.37
N LYS A 550 -16.45 -19.41 -62.76
CA LYS A 550 -16.99 -20.62 -63.39
C LYS A 550 -17.99 -21.30 -62.45
N TRP A 551 -17.57 -21.54 -61.20
CA TRP A 551 -18.44 -22.15 -60.21
C TRP A 551 -19.71 -21.32 -59.95
N ALA A 552 -19.59 -20.00 -59.83
CA ALA A 552 -20.73 -19.12 -59.62
C ALA A 552 -21.74 -19.21 -60.79
N LYS A 553 -21.27 -19.23 -62.04
CA LYS A 553 -22.10 -19.42 -63.22
C LYS A 553 -22.82 -20.78 -63.20
N ASP A 554 -22.08 -21.85 -62.92
CA ASP A 554 -22.62 -23.22 -62.87
C ASP A 554 -23.70 -23.36 -61.78
N ASN A 555 -23.61 -22.56 -60.71
CA ASN A 555 -24.56 -22.55 -59.59
C ASN A 555 -25.60 -21.42 -59.64
N ARG A 556 -25.78 -20.78 -60.81
CA ARG A 556 -26.75 -19.69 -61.04
C ARG A 556 -26.60 -18.52 -60.06
N PHE A 557 -25.37 -18.22 -59.65
CA PHE A 557 -25.03 -17.10 -58.78
C PHE A 557 -24.32 -16.00 -59.58
N THR A 558 -24.83 -14.77 -59.49
CA THR A 558 -24.27 -13.63 -60.23
C THR A 558 -23.23 -12.89 -59.39
N LEU A 559 -21.96 -13.04 -59.77
CA LEU A 559 -20.86 -12.20 -59.28
C LEU A 559 -20.87 -10.87 -60.03
N LEU A 560 -20.78 -9.75 -59.30
CA LEU A 560 -20.76 -8.41 -59.89
C LEU A 560 -19.64 -8.30 -60.94
N GLN A 561 -20.03 -7.84 -62.13
CA GLN A 561 -19.14 -7.64 -63.29
C GLN A 561 -18.58 -6.21 -63.28
N HIS A 562 -17.90 -5.78 -62.23
CA HIS A 562 -17.00 -4.62 -62.33
C HIS A 562 -15.69 -4.93 -61.64
#